data_AF-A0A822Z7T6-F1
#
_entry.id   AF-A0A822Z7T6-F1
#
_cell.length_a   1.000
_cell.length_b   1.000
_cell.length_c   1.000
_cell.angle_alpha   90.00
_cell.angle_beta   90.00
_cell.angle_gamma   90.00
#
_symmetry.space_group_name_H-M   'P 1'
#
loop_
_entity.id
_entity.type
_entity.pdbx_description
1 polymer ?
#
loop_
_entity_poly.entity_id
_entity_poly.type
_entity_poly.pdbx_seq_one_letter_code
_entity_poly.pdbx_strand_id
1 'polypeptide(L)'
;MKHRCDNGVWKGKGKEVFDFLFDLKKISHLLELQSLRELKLFRADLTNEGSFGAAIFGCDMVFHVATPVHFASPDPENDMIKPAIQGRLNFAGDSTILRGTK
;
A
#
# COMPACT_ATOMS: atom_id res chain seq x y z
N MET A 1 -8.06 17.02 -6.09
CA MET A 1 -7.48 16.63 -7.39
C MET A 1 -7.22 15.13 -7.35
N LYS A 2 -7.92 14.34 -8.17
CA LYS A 2 -7.76 12.87 -8.22
C LYS A 2 -6.53 12.55 -9.06
N HIS A 3 -5.39 12.29 -8.44
CA HIS A 3 -4.22 11.78 -9.14
C HIS A 3 -4.45 10.29 -9.42
N ARG A 4 -4.63 9.96 -10.70
CA ARG A 4 -4.87 8.60 -11.18
C ARG A 4 -3.53 7.88 -11.37
N CYS A 5 -3.43 6.69 -10.83
CA CYS A 5 -2.35 5.75 -11.10
C CYS A 5 -2.69 5.00 -12.39
N ASP A 6 -1.95 5.27 -13.48
CA ASP A 6 -2.05 4.47 -14.71
C ASP A 6 -0.85 3.50 -14.73
N ASN A 7 -1.13 2.20 -14.83
CA ASN A 7 -0.12 1.12 -14.94
C ASN A 7 0.90 1.03 -13.78
N GLY A 8 0.53 1.43 -12.56
CA GLY A 8 1.46 1.43 -11.40
C GLY A 8 2.48 2.58 -11.44
N VAL A 9 2.40 3.47 -12.45
CA VAL A 9 3.32 4.58 -12.62
C VAL A 9 2.62 5.89 -12.29
N TRP A 10 3.01 6.50 -11.17
CA TRP A 10 2.59 7.86 -10.85
C TRP A 10 3.24 8.84 -11.82
N LYS A 11 2.49 9.36 -12.78
CA LYS A 11 2.97 10.38 -13.72
C LYS A 11 2.86 11.77 -13.06
N GLY A 12 3.78 12.08 -12.16
CA GLY A 12 4.02 13.41 -11.62
C GLY A 12 5.26 14.04 -12.26
N LYS A 13 5.24 15.36 -12.52
CA LYS A 13 6.43 16.09 -13.00
C LYS A 13 7.51 16.03 -11.92
N GLY A 14 8.57 15.26 -12.17
CA GLY A 14 9.78 15.23 -11.32
C GLY A 14 10.22 13.82 -10.99
N LYS A 15 11.14 13.28 -11.80
CA LYS A 15 11.87 12.03 -11.51
C LYS A 15 12.63 12.07 -10.16
N GLU A 16 12.85 13.25 -9.58
CA GLU A 16 13.63 13.44 -8.35
C GLU A 16 12.85 13.17 -7.05
N VAL A 17 11.51 13.15 -7.08
CA VAL A 17 10.67 12.85 -5.89
C VAL A 17 10.45 11.34 -5.70
N PHE A 18 10.61 10.55 -6.78
CA PHE A 18 10.39 9.10 -6.78
C PHE A 18 11.38 8.33 -5.90
N ASP A 19 12.61 8.82 -5.78
CA ASP A 19 13.67 8.19 -4.99
C ASP A 19 13.53 8.44 -3.48
N PHE A 20 12.86 9.52 -3.07
CA PHE A 20 12.83 9.91 -1.66
C PHE A 20 11.90 9.06 -0.79
N LEU A 21 11.04 8.23 -1.41
CA LEU A 21 9.97 7.50 -0.71
C LEU A 21 9.90 6.00 -1.06
N PHE A 22 10.78 5.50 -1.94
CA PHE A 22 10.92 4.08 -2.27
C PHE A 22 12.29 3.59 -1.82
N ASP A 23 12.35 2.83 -0.73
CA ASP A 23 13.57 2.13 -0.34
C ASP A 23 13.82 0.98 -1.32
N LEU A 24 14.65 1.23 -2.33
CA LEU A 24 14.97 0.26 -3.38
C LEU A 24 15.58 -1.03 -2.82
N LYS A 25 16.29 -0.96 -1.68
CA LYS A 25 16.81 -2.16 -1.02
C LYS A 25 15.69 -3.01 -0.47
N LYS A 26 14.63 -2.40 0.07
CA LYS A 26 13.46 -3.12 0.57
C LYS A 26 12.63 -3.76 -0.54
N ILE A 27 12.61 -3.19 -1.75
CA ILE A 27 11.75 -3.70 -2.82
C ILE A 27 12.47 -4.48 -3.92
N SER A 28 13.80 -4.61 -3.87
CA SER A 28 14.60 -5.27 -4.91
C SER A 28 14.10 -6.69 -5.23
N HIS A 29 13.79 -7.48 -4.20
CA HIS A 29 13.25 -8.82 -4.36
C HIS A 29 11.89 -8.85 -5.07
N LEU A 30 11.07 -7.80 -4.92
CA LEU A 30 9.80 -7.68 -5.65
C LEU A 30 10.01 -7.30 -7.11
N LEU A 31 11.00 -6.44 -7.39
CA LEU A 31 11.38 -6.07 -8.77
C LEU A 31 11.91 -7.29 -9.54
N GLU A 32 12.69 -8.15 -8.88
CA GLU A 32 13.13 -9.42 -9.46
C GLU A 32 11.92 -10.33 -9.79
N LEU A 33 10.93 -10.42 -8.90
CA LEU A 33 9.70 -11.18 -9.17
C LEU A 33 8.86 -10.62 -10.34
N GLN A 34 8.87 -9.30 -10.56
CA GLN A 34 8.20 -8.70 -11.74
C GLN A 34 8.77 -9.22 -13.07
N SER A 35 10.03 -9.69 -13.09
CA SER A 35 10.62 -10.28 -14.30
C SER A 35 10.05 -11.67 -14.62
N LEU A 36 9.47 -12.37 -13.62
CA LEU A 36 8.99 -13.74 -13.76
C LEU A 36 7.51 -13.81 -14.13
N ARG A 37 6.69 -12.89 -13.63
CA ARG A 37 5.23 -12.82 -13.84
C ARG A 37 4.71 -11.38 -13.77
N GLU A 38 3.48 -11.16 -14.24
CA GLU A 38 2.83 -9.85 -14.09
C GLU A 38 2.65 -9.52 -12.61
N LEU A 39 3.36 -8.50 -12.17
CA LEU A 39 3.27 -7.93 -10.83
C LEU A 39 3.29 -6.41 -10.97
N LYS A 40 2.32 -5.72 -10.36
CA LYS A 40 2.21 -4.26 -10.34
C LYS A 40 2.41 -3.79 -8.90
N LEU A 41 3.37 -2.89 -8.71
CA LEU A 41 3.67 -2.32 -7.40
C LEU A 41 2.90 -1.02 -7.22
N PHE A 42 2.30 -0.86 -6.04
CA PHE A 42 1.61 0.34 -5.62
C PHE A 42 2.17 0.78 -4.29
N ARG A 43 2.25 2.09 -4.08
CA ARG A 43 2.56 2.64 -2.77
C ARG A 43 1.27 2.75 -1.97
N ALA A 44 1.27 2.17 -0.78
CA ALA A 44 0.21 2.30 0.21
C ALA A 44 0.84 2.38 1.61
N ASP A 45 0.12 2.97 2.54
CA ASP A 45 0.52 3.09 3.94
C ASP A 45 -0.66 2.69 4.81
N LEU A 46 -0.43 1.72 5.69
CA LEU A 46 -1.44 1.17 6.59
C LEU A 46 -2.11 2.26 7.43
N THR A 47 -1.37 3.28 7.83
CA THR A 47 -1.84 4.38 8.68
C THR A 47 -2.54 5.50 7.91
N ASN A 48 -2.50 5.46 6.57
CA ASN A 48 -3.09 6.48 5.72
C ASN A 48 -4.36 5.96 5.02
N GLU A 49 -5.51 6.50 5.41
CA GLU A 49 -6.81 6.21 4.81
C GLU A 49 -6.83 6.55 3.31
N GLY A 50 -7.50 5.75 2.48
CA GLY A 50 -7.55 5.96 1.03
C GLY A 50 -6.31 5.48 0.26
N SER A 51 -5.23 5.08 0.96
CA SER A 51 -3.96 4.76 0.29
C SER A 51 -3.97 3.44 -0.47
N PHE A 52 -4.95 2.55 -0.21
CA PHE A 52 -5.05 1.26 -0.89
C PHE A 52 -5.94 1.30 -2.13
N GLY A 53 -6.72 2.37 -2.33
CA GLY A 53 -7.73 2.44 -3.39
C GLY A 53 -7.18 2.12 -4.78
N ALA A 54 -6.01 2.65 -5.14
CA ALA A 54 -5.40 2.38 -6.45
C ALA A 54 -4.98 0.91 -6.63
N ALA A 55 -4.55 0.24 -5.55
CA ALA A 55 -4.11 -1.16 -5.59
C ALA A 55 -5.30 -2.13 -5.63
N ILE A 56 -6.44 -1.76 -5.03
CA ILE A 56 -7.64 -2.58 -4.93
C ILE A 56 -8.57 -2.41 -6.15
N PHE A 57 -8.48 -1.27 -6.85
CA PHE A 57 -9.37 -0.97 -7.96
C PHE A 57 -9.33 -2.05 -9.05
N GLY A 58 -10.50 -2.62 -9.35
CA GLY A 58 -10.65 -3.67 -10.35
C GLY A 58 -10.36 -5.10 -9.85
N CYS A 59 -9.79 -5.28 -8.64
CA CYS A 59 -9.58 -6.61 -8.08
C CYS A 59 -10.91 -7.31 -7.72
N ASP A 60 -10.95 -8.63 -7.92
CA ASP A 60 -12.06 -9.48 -7.45
C ASP A 60 -11.85 -9.93 -6.00
N MET A 61 -10.59 -10.17 -5.63
CA MET A 61 -10.16 -10.58 -4.30
C MET A 61 -8.90 -9.83 -3.89
N VAL A 62 -8.79 -9.53 -2.60
CA VAL A 62 -7.62 -8.87 -2.01
C VAL A 62 -7.23 -9.58 -0.73
N PHE A 63 -5.94 -9.84 -0.56
CA PHE A 63 -5.38 -10.41 0.66
C PHE A 63 -4.69 -9.30 1.46
N HIS A 64 -5.18 -9.03 2.66
CA HIS A 64 -4.54 -8.11 3.58
C HIS A 64 -3.55 -8.88 4.47
N VAL A 65 -2.26 -8.64 4.24
CA VAL A 65 -1.16 -9.27 4.99
C VAL A 65 -0.38 -8.24 5.83
N ALA A 66 -0.51 -6.96 5.52
CA ALA A 66 0.25 -5.89 6.17
C ALA A 66 -0.16 -5.72 7.64
N THR A 67 0.83 -5.73 8.53
CA THR A 67 0.67 -5.43 9.96
C THR A 67 1.93 -4.70 10.44
N PRO A 68 1.82 -3.75 11.39
CA PRO A 68 3.00 -3.27 12.11
C PRO A 68 3.68 -4.46 12.82
N VAL A 69 5.01 -4.47 12.78
CA VAL A 69 5.83 -5.50 13.44
C VAL A 69 6.98 -4.82 14.16
N HIS A 70 6.99 -4.91 15.49
CA HIS A 70 8.09 -4.44 16.32
C HIS A 70 8.29 -5.41 17.50
N PHE A 71 9.14 -6.43 17.30
CA PHE A 71 9.25 -7.59 18.19
C PHE A 71 9.67 -7.28 19.64
N ALA A 72 10.35 -6.15 19.87
CA ALA A 72 10.87 -5.75 21.19
C ALA A 72 10.31 -4.39 21.65
N SER A 73 9.09 -4.06 21.23
CA SER A 73 8.45 -2.80 21.62
C SER A 73 8.28 -2.70 23.15
N PRO A 74 8.72 -1.59 23.77
CA PRO A 74 8.41 -1.30 25.18
C PRO A 74 6.95 -0.88 25.39
N ASP A 75 6.22 -0.54 24.33
CA ASP A 75 4.81 -0.11 24.34
C ASP A 75 4.05 -0.74 23.15
N PRO A 76 3.77 -2.05 23.20
CA PRO A 76 3.19 -2.79 22.08
C PRO A 76 1.77 -2.31 21.73
N GLU A 77 1.07 -1.69 22.69
CA GLU A 77 -0.28 -1.15 22.48
C GLU A 77 -0.27 -0.03 21.44
N ASN A 78 0.65 0.94 21.60
CA ASN A 78 0.75 2.09 20.69
C ASN A 78 1.60 1.78 19.45
N ASP A 79 2.59 0.89 19.55
CA ASP A 79 3.50 0.57 18.43
C ASP A 79 2.91 -0.46 17.45
N MET A 80 2.05 -1.37 17.92
CA MET A 80 1.55 -2.48 17.11
C MET A 80 0.04 -2.65 17.16
N ILE A 81 -0.58 -2.74 18.34
CA ILE A 81 -1.99 -3.13 18.44
C ILE A 81 -2.92 -2.06 17.85
N LYS A 82 -2.82 -0.81 18.32
CA LYS A 82 -3.64 0.29 17.78
C LYS A 82 -3.37 0.53 16.29
N PRO A 83 -2.11 0.58 15.81
CA PRO A 83 -1.87 0.75 14.37
C PRO A 83 -2.35 -0.44 13.54
N ALA A 84 -2.30 -1.69 14.04
CA ALA A 84 -2.85 -2.85 13.32
C ALA A 84 -4.37 -2.77 13.20
N ILE A 85 -5.06 -2.39 14.27
CA ILE A 85 -6.52 -2.21 14.26
C ILE A 85 -6.90 -1.09 13.29
N GLN A 86 -6.28 0.09 13.43
CA GLN A 86 -6.55 1.23 12.56
C GLN A 86 -6.24 0.88 11.10
N GLY A 87 -5.14 0.17 10.86
CA GLY A 87 -4.73 -0.30 9.55
C GLY A 87 -5.75 -1.18 8.86
N ARG A 88 -6.27 -2.16 9.59
CA ARG A 88 -7.32 -3.05 9.10
C ARG A 88 -8.61 -2.27 8.80
N LEU A 89 -8.94 -1.25 9.59
CA LEU A 89 -10.11 -0.38 9.33
C LEU A 89 -9.92 0.47 8.07
N ASN A 90 -8.76 1.09 7.89
CA ASN A 90 -8.41 1.86 6.69
C ASN A 90 -8.54 0.99 5.44
N PHE A 91 -7.97 -0.23 5.48
CA PHE A 91 -8.07 -1.20 4.38
C PHE A 91 -9.54 -1.59 4.07
N ALA A 92 -10.34 -1.85 5.10
CA ALA A 92 -11.75 -2.21 4.96
C ALA A 92 -12.60 -1.07 4.37
N GLY A 93 -12.30 0.18 4.76
CA GLY A 93 -12.93 1.38 4.21
C GLY A 93 -12.68 1.49 2.70
N ASP A 94 -11.40 1.44 2.30
CA ASP A 94 -11.00 1.55 0.90
C ASP A 94 -11.61 0.46 0.01
N SER A 95 -11.62 -0.78 0.51
CA SER A 95 -12.20 -1.92 -0.21
C SER A 95 -13.73 -1.84 -0.34
N THR A 96 -14.44 -1.26 0.64
CA THR A 96 -15.90 -1.08 0.59
C THR A 96 -16.30 0.02 -0.39
N ILE A 97 -15.59 1.16 -0.38
CA ILE A 97 -15.85 2.30 -1.28
C ILE A 97 -15.79 1.86 -2.75
N LEU A 98 -14.87 0.95 -3.08
CA LEU A 98 -14.70 0.47 -4.45
C LEU A 98 -15.78 -0.52 -4.90
N ARG A 99 -16.42 -1.25 -3.97
CA ARG A 99 -17.57 -2.10 -4.33
C ARG A 99 -18.83 -1.29 -4.62
N GLY A 100 -19.00 -0.14 -3.95
CA GLY A 100 -20.12 0.77 -4.20
C GLY A 100 -20.00 1.60 -5.48
N THR A 101 -18.84 1.59 -6.14
CA THR A 101 -18.57 2.37 -7.37
C THR A 101 -18.35 1.50 -8.61
N LYS A 102 -18.46 0.16 -8.49
CA LYS A 102 -18.55 -0.78 -9.62
C LYS A 102 -19.97 -0.85 -10.17
#